data_AF-A0A7S1J311-F1
#
_entry.id   AF-A0A7S1J311-F1
#
_cell.length_a   1.000
_cell.length_b   1.000
_cell.length_c   1.000
_cell.angle_alpha   90.00
_cell.angle_beta   90.00
_cell.angle_gamma   90.00
#
_symmetry.space_group_name_H-M   'P 1'
#
loop_
_entity.id
_entity.type
_entity.pdbx_description
1 polymer ?
#
loop_
_entity_poly.entity_id
_entity_poly.type
_entity_poly.pdbx_seq_one_letter_code
_entity_poly.pdbx_strand_id
1 'polypeptide(L)'
;SDLAGNAMSLPVVLATQLAALCVPAYRRAQKRDPSFALPTVQAALPSVRGAGAVDVAAAPATTAAPAPTAAELQTMSDLFQALLGLCDEAFASSILCTCESSGGTTDAEVVRCRHCWVSLCRHCTKHFATASHTLETLPLSARDPTAFERRLWLLAPMAIQLDRTSAAELERTATASGMPAIGDLSHEAFHLQRVVRERGSWRLQYTTQVAQLRISIGALGDAKGVAALLHSFAPTLRGERGAVPPVARLLLPSS
;
A
#
# COMPACT_ATOMS: atom_id res chain seq x y z
N SER A 1 13.93 -17.74 -12.80
CA SER A 1 14.68 -18.20 -11.62
C SER A 1 15.11 -16.99 -10.83
N ASP A 2 14.90 -16.99 -9.52
CA ASP A 2 15.35 -16.01 -8.51
C ASP A 2 14.94 -14.53 -8.61
N LEU A 3 13.77 -14.22 -8.05
CA LEU A 3 13.50 -12.93 -7.38
C LEU A 3 12.85 -13.09 -5.99
N ALA A 4 12.65 -14.32 -5.52
CA ALA A 4 12.14 -14.60 -4.17
C ALA A 4 13.24 -14.58 -3.08
N GLY A 5 14.51 -14.49 -3.46
CA GLY A 5 15.66 -14.55 -2.54
C GLY A 5 15.93 -13.29 -1.72
N ASN A 6 15.34 -12.13 -2.04
CA ASN A 6 15.72 -10.85 -1.42
C ASN A 6 14.67 -10.23 -0.48
N ALA A 7 13.44 -10.74 -0.41
CA ALA A 7 12.40 -10.15 0.45
C ALA A 7 12.53 -10.54 1.94
N MET A 8 13.25 -11.63 2.25
CA MET A 8 13.56 -12.03 3.63
C MET A 8 14.83 -11.35 4.20
N SER A 9 15.60 -10.61 3.38
CA SER A 9 16.90 -10.10 3.85
C SER A 9 16.75 -8.93 4.82
N LEU A 10 15.86 -7.97 4.56
CA LEU A 10 15.83 -6.74 5.35
C LEU A 10 15.34 -6.95 6.80
N PRO A 11 14.21 -7.64 7.07
CA PRO A 11 13.79 -7.88 8.45
C PRO A 11 14.80 -8.71 9.25
N VAL A 12 15.44 -9.69 8.61
CA VAL A 12 16.48 -10.52 9.23
C VAL A 12 17.74 -9.70 9.51
N VAL A 13 18.17 -8.85 8.56
CA VAL A 13 19.31 -7.95 8.74
C VAL A 13 19.04 -6.95 9.87
N LEU A 14 17.86 -6.35 9.93
CA LEU A 14 17.47 -5.42 11.00
C LEU A 14 17.40 -6.11 12.37
N ALA A 15 16.82 -7.32 12.44
CA ALA A 15 16.79 -8.12 13.67
C ALA A 15 18.21 -8.49 14.13
N THR A 16 19.10 -8.82 13.19
CA THR A 16 20.50 -9.15 13.48
C THR A 16 21.29 -7.92 13.96
N GLN A 17 21.06 -6.75 13.36
CA GLN A 17 21.66 -5.49 13.79
C GLN A 17 21.21 -5.09 15.20
N LEU A 18 19.91 -5.20 15.49
CA LEU A 18 19.37 -4.95 16.82
C LEU A 18 19.96 -5.93 17.85
N ALA A 19 20.01 -7.22 17.52
CA ALA A 19 20.65 -8.22 18.39
C ALA A 19 22.12 -7.86 18.68
N ALA A 20 22.88 -7.48 17.64
CA ALA A 20 24.28 -7.08 17.80
C ALA A 20 24.46 -5.85 18.71
N LEU A 21 23.56 -4.87 18.65
CA LEU A 21 23.57 -3.69 19.52
C LEU A 21 23.20 -4.03 20.97
N CYS A 22 22.30 -4.99 21.19
CA CYS A 22 21.80 -5.37 22.51
C CYS A 22 22.73 -6.34 23.27
N VAL A 23 23.51 -7.17 22.57
CA VAL A 23 24.41 -8.18 23.18
C VAL A 23 25.46 -7.58 24.14
N PRO A 24 26.14 -6.45 23.83
CA PRO A 24 27.07 -5.83 24.77
C PRO A 24 26.39 -5.35 26.06
N ALA A 25 25.17 -4.80 25.95
CA ALA A 25 24.39 -4.36 27.10
C ALA A 25 23.97 -5.55 27.97
N TYR A 26 23.49 -6.63 27.35
CA TYR A 26 23.17 -7.89 28.03
C TYR A 26 24.38 -8.46 28.77
N ARG A 27 25.54 -8.53 28.10
CA ARG A 27 26.78 -9.04 28.69
C ARG A 27 27.27 -8.21 29.87
N ARG A 28 27.08 -6.88 29.84
CA ARG A 28 27.40 -6.00 30.97
C ARG A 28 26.46 -6.25 32.16
N ALA A 29 25.17 -6.49 31.90
CA ALA A 29 24.21 -6.84 32.94
C ALA A 29 24.55 -8.20 33.58
N GLN A 30 24.87 -9.22 32.77
CA GLN A 30 25.25 -10.55 33.26
C GLN A 30 26.56 -10.57 34.06
N LYS A 31 27.53 -9.69 33.72
CA LYS A 31 28.75 -9.52 34.52
C LYS A 31 28.49 -8.93 35.91
N ARG A 32 27.44 -8.11 36.05
CA ARG A 32 27.04 -7.50 37.32
C ARG A 32 26.16 -8.45 38.14
N ASP A 33 25.33 -9.23 37.47
CA ASP A 33 24.47 -10.26 38.06
C ASP A 33 24.52 -11.53 37.18
N PRO A 34 25.23 -12.59 37.61
CA PRO A 34 25.35 -13.83 36.85
C PRO A 34 24.01 -14.56 36.62
N SER A 35 22.99 -14.26 37.42
CA SER A 35 21.64 -14.83 37.29
C SER A 35 20.74 -14.06 36.32
N PHE A 36 21.24 -12.96 35.74
CA PHE A 36 20.51 -12.12 34.80
C PHE A 36 20.20 -12.86 33.49
N ALA A 37 18.94 -13.28 33.35
CA ALA A 37 18.37 -13.84 32.13
C ALA A 37 17.51 -12.80 31.41
N LEU A 38 17.59 -12.76 30.08
CA LEU A 38 16.59 -12.03 29.30
C LEU A 38 15.23 -12.72 29.55
N PRO A 39 14.17 -11.95 29.83
CA PRO A 39 12.87 -12.56 30.04
C PRO A 39 12.48 -13.27 28.74
N THR A 40 12.16 -14.56 28.85
CA THR A 40 11.57 -15.32 27.74
C THR A 40 10.36 -14.53 27.24
N VAL A 41 10.14 -14.45 25.93
CA VAL A 41 9.11 -13.56 25.33
C VAL A 41 7.73 -13.72 25.98
N GLN A 42 7.42 -14.91 26.52
CA GLN A 42 6.21 -15.18 27.30
C GLN A 42 6.23 -14.61 28.75
N ALA A 43 7.38 -14.57 29.41
CA ALA A 43 7.56 -14.06 30.78
C ALA A 43 7.82 -12.55 30.84
N ALA A 44 8.18 -11.91 29.72
CA ALA A 44 8.34 -10.44 29.64
C ALA A 44 6.99 -9.70 29.60
N LEU A 45 5.92 -10.37 29.17
CA LEU A 45 4.60 -9.78 28.95
C LEU A 45 3.94 -9.19 30.21
N PRO A 46 4.05 -9.78 31.41
CA PRO A 46 3.42 -9.23 32.62
C PRO A 46 4.22 -8.10 33.26
N SER A 47 5.56 -8.12 33.19
CA SER A 47 6.42 -7.10 33.84
C SER A 47 6.34 -5.74 33.17
N VAL A 48 5.98 -5.67 31.89
CA VAL A 48 5.72 -4.42 31.15
C VAL A 48 4.35 -3.82 31.53
N ARG A 49 3.45 -4.58 32.17
CA ARG A 49 2.11 -4.14 32.57
C ARG A 49 2.01 -3.58 33.99
N GLY A 50 3.00 -3.84 34.86
CA GLY A 50 2.84 -3.66 36.32
C GLY A 50 3.57 -2.49 36.98
N ALA A 51 4.56 -1.87 36.34
CA ALA A 51 5.36 -0.83 36.98
C ALA A 51 5.30 0.50 36.21
N GLY A 52 4.44 1.40 36.71
CA GLY A 52 4.65 2.85 36.65
C GLY A 52 4.64 3.49 35.27
N ALA A 53 3.45 3.95 34.88
CA ALA A 53 3.17 5.17 34.12
C ALA A 53 4.39 5.97 33.61
N VAL A 54 4.69 5.79 32.32
CA VAL A 54 5.07 6.89 31.44
C VAL A 54 4.17 6.79 30.22
N ASP A 55 3.55 7.92 29.91
CA ASP A 55 2.54 8.16 28.87
C ASP A 55 2.98 7.75 27.46
N VAL A 56 2.82 6.47 27.12
CA VAL A 56 2.65 6.00 25.74
C VAL A 56 1.63 4.87 25.77
N ALA A 57 0.35 5.22 25.65
CA ALA A 57 -0.74 4.24 25.64
C ALA A 57 -0.58 3.30 24.43
N ALA A 58 -0.34 2.04 24.75
CA ALA A 58 -0.08 0.94 23.85
C ALA A 58 -1.36 0.40 23.17
N ALA A 59 -1.16 -0.09 21.95
CA ALA A 59 -2.11 -0.93 21.22
C ALA A 59 -2.56 -2.14 22.08
N PRO A 60 -3.87 -2.48 22.07
CA PRO A 60 -4.38 -3.62 22.81
C PRO A 60 -4.11 -4.95 22.11
N ALA A 61 -4.02 -5.98 22.95
CA ALA A 61 -3.96 -7.38 22.60
C ALA A 61 -5.17 -7.82 21.75
N THR A 62 -4.95 -8.92 21.02
CA THR A 62 -5.93 -9.74 20.31
C THR A 62 -6.97 -10.31 21.28
N THR A 63 -7.88 -9.47 21.77
CA THR A 63 -9.27 -9.88 21.93
C THR A 63 -9.82 -10.06 20.51
N ALA A 64 -10.65 -11.08 20.28
CA ALA A 64 -11.53 -11.08 19.12
C ALA A 64 -12.08 -9.65 18.99
N ALA A 65 -11.75 -8.98 17.89
CA ALA A 65 -12.12 -7.59 17.73
C ALA A 65 -13.61 -7.49 18.04
N PRO A 66 -14.04 -6.63 18.98
CA PRO A 66 -15.46 -6.31 19.03
C PRO A 66 -15.81 -5.88 17.61
N ALA A 67 -16.76 -6.59 16.99
CA ALA A 67 -17.22 -6.27 15.65
C ALA A 67 -17.39 -4.75 15.59
N PRO A 68 -16.78 -4.06 14.62
CA PRO A 68 -16.82 -2.62 14.56
C PRO A 68 -18.28 -2.19 14.70
N THR A 69 -18.57 -1.46 15.78
CA THR A 69 -19.88 -0.81 15.93
C THR A 69 -20.08 -0.02 14.65
N ALA A 70 -21.19 -0.24 13.97
CA ALA A 70 -21.46 0.03 12.55
C ALA A 70 -21.33 1.50 12.07
N ALA A 71 -20.64 2.38 12.81
CA ALA A 71 -20.55 3.81 12.59
C ALA A 71 -19.25 4.32 11.93
N GLU A 72 -18.21 3.50 11.72
CA GLU A 72 -16.96 3.97 11.04
C GLU A 72 -16.43 3.02 9.95
N LEU A 73 -17.27 2.11 9.45
CA LEU A 73 -17.01 1.44 8.19
C LEU A 73 -17.50 2.34 7.06
N GLN A 74 -16.62 3.22 6.58
CA GLN A 74 -16.87 3.94 5.33
C GLN A 74 -17.03 2.93 4.20
N THR A 75 -18.08 3.11 3.40
CA THR A 75 -18.33 2.23 2.27
C THR A 75 -17.26 2.44 1.19
N MET A 76 -17.00 1.41 0.39
CA MET A 76 -16.08 1.54 -0.75
C MET A 76 -16.52 2.67 -1.69
N SER A 77 -17.83 2.85 -1.89
CA SER A 77 -18.38 3.93 -2.71
C SER A 77 -17.99 5.32 -2.20
N ASP A 78 -18.09 5.57 -0.89
CA ASP A 78 -17.74 6.87 -0.29
C ASP A 78 -16.24 7.17 -0.45
N LEU A 79 -15.40 6.16 -0.23
CA LEU A 79 -13.95 6.27 -0.42
C LEU A 79 -13.63 6.63 -1.87
N PHE A 80 -14.28 5.99 -2.85
CA PHE A 80 -14.01 6.25 -4.26
C PHE A 80 -14.37 7.68 -4.67
N GLN A 81 -15.49 8.21 -4.17
CA GLN A 81 -15.87 9.60 -4.40
C GLN A 81 -14.87 10.58 -3.81
N ALA A 82 -14.41 10.32 -2.58
CA ALA A 82 -13.39 11.16 -1.95
C ALA A 82 -12.05 11.11 -2.71
N LEU A 83 -11.66 9.95 -3.20
CA LEU A 83 -10.43 9.75 -3.96
C LEU A 83 -10.48 10.36 -5.36
N LEU A 84 -11.65 10.37 -6.02
CA LEU A 84 -11.83 11.00 -7.33
C LEU A 84 -11.45 12.48 -7.31
N GLY A 85 -11.78 13.19 -6.22
CA GLY A 85 -11.40 14.59 -6.02
C GLY A 85 -9.90 14.83 -5.85
N LEU A 86 -9.09 13.77 -5.70
CA LEU A 86 -7.64 13.85 -5.51
C LEU A 86 -6.85 13.37 -6.73
N CYS A 87 -7.49 13.00 -7.84
CA CYS A 87 -6.82 12.39 -9.00
C CYS A 87 -5.70 13.25 -9.59
N ASP A 88 -5.91 14.56 -9.72
CA ASP A 88 -4.91 15.48 -10.26
C ASP A 88 -3.69 15.62 -9.35
N GLU A 89 -3.94 15.76 -8.05
CA GLU A 89 -2.90 15.86 -7.02
C GLU A 89 -2.14 14.53 -6.88
N ALA A 90 -2.84 13.40 -6.95
CA ALA A 90 -2.26 12.07 -6.97
C ALA A 90 -1.33 11.89 -8.17
N PHE A 91 -1.78 12.27 -9.36
CA PHE A 91 -0.95 12.22 -10.56
C PHE A 91 0.28 13.13 -10.41
N ALA A 92 0.10 14.38 -9.99
CA ALA A 92 1.19 15.35 -9.86
C ALA A 92 2.24 14.93 -8.82
N SER A 93 1.82 14.31 -7.72
CA SER A 93 2.70 13.83 -6.64
C SER A 93 3.26 12.42 -6.86
N SER A 94 2.82 11.70 -7.89
CA SER A 94 3.30 10.36 -8.23
C SER A 94 4.72 10.36 -8.82
N ILE A 95 5.25 9.19 -9.17
CA ILE A 95 6.52 9.07 -9.90
C ILE A 95 6.26 9.42 -11.37
N LEU A 96 6.91 10.46 -11.86
CA LEU A 96 6.75 10.98 -13.22
C LEU A 96 8.04 10.92 -14.03
N CYS A 97 9.19 10.61 -13.42
CA CYS A 97 10.43 10.37 -14.15
C CYS A 97 11.10 9.08 -13.66
N THR A 98 11.92 8.46 -14.50
CA THR A 98 12.73 7.29 -14.12
C THR A 98 13.82 7.61 -13.09
N CYS A 99 14.21 8.88 -12.95
CA CYS A 99 15.13 9.31 -11.89
C CYS A 99 14.45 9.57 -10.55
N GLU A 100 13.11 9.57 -10.50
CA GLU A 100 12.39 9.72 -9.24
C GLU A 100 12.30 8.39 -8.51
N SER A 101 12.36 8.45 -7.18
CA SER A 101 12.20 7.30 -6.29
C SER A 101 10.92 7.47 -5.47
N SER A 102 10.59 6.52 -4.59
CA SER A 102 9.42 6.65 -3.72
C SER A 102 9.43 7.94 -2.88
N GLY A 103 10.60 8.37 -2.39
CA GLY A 103 10.73 9.57 -1.55
C GLY A 103 11.24 10.83 -2.27
N GLY A 104 11.64 10.74 -3.53
CA GLY A 104 12.24 11.86 -4.27
C GLY A 104 11.37 12.34 -5.44
N THR A 105 11.40 13.65 -5.68
CA THR A 105 10.89 14.29 -6.91
C THR A 105 12.02 15.01 -7.62
N THR A 106 11.93 15.09 -8.95
CA THR A 106 12.83 15.95 -9.73
C THR A 106 12.34 17.39 -9.66
N ASP A 107 13.21 18.39 -9.55
CA ASP A 107 12.76 19.80 -9.64
C ASP A 107 12.59 20.27 -11.08
N ALA A 108 13.22 19.58 -12.03
CA ALA A 108 13.11 19.90 -13.45
C ALA A 108 11.71 19.66 -14.02
N GLU A 109 11.36 20.44 -15.05
CA GLU A 109 10.14 20.23 -15.84
C GLU A 109 10.04 18.79 -16.35
N VAL A 110 8.83 18.24 -16.25
CA VAL A 110 8.52 16.90 -16.74
C VAL A 110 7.77 17.02 -18.07
N VAL A 111 8.21 16.25 -19.04
CA VAL A 111 7.56 16.07 -20.34
C VAL A 111 6.96 14.67 -20.42
N ARG A 112 5.85 14.51 -21.12
CA ARG A 112 5.16 13.23 -21.35
C ARG A 112 4.87 13.03 -22.82
N CYS A 113 5.09 11.81 -23.31
CA CYS A 113 4.68 11.45 -24.65
C CYS A 113 3.15 11.30 -24.73
N ARG A 114 2.52 11.96 -25.72
CA ARG A 114 1.08 11.89 -25.96
C ARG A 114 0.56 10.50 -26.34
N HIS A 115 1.42 9.66 -26.90
CA HIS A 115 1.02 8.35 -27.44
C HIS A 115 1.32 7.19 -26.49
N CYS A 116 2.53 7.12 -25.94
CA CYS A 116 2.95 6.01 -25.09
C CYS A 116 2.99 6.33 -23.59
N TRP A 117 2.62 7.56 -23.19
CA TRP A 117 2.51 8.00 -21.80
C TRP A 117 3.82 7.95 -20.99
N VAL A 118 4.95 7.66 -21.66
CA VAL A 118 6.28 7.77 -21.06
C VAL A 118 6.52 9.21 -20.64
N SER A 119 6.76 9.38 -19.35
CA SER A 119 7.08 10.66 -18.72
C SER A 119 8.54 10.71 -18.27
N LEU A 120 9.22 11.83 -18.52
CA LEU A 120 10.64 12.04 -18.21
C LEU A 120 10.86 13.50 -17.81
N CYS A 121 11.78 13.77 -16.90
CA CYS A 121 12.25 15.13 -16.67
C CYS A 121 13.19 15.57 -17.81
N ARG A 122 13.30 16.88 -18.06
CA ARG A 122 14.15 17.43 -19.13
C ARG A 122 15.64 17.08 -19.02
N HIS A 123 16.12 16.70 -17.84
CA HIS A 123 17.48 16.19 -17.70
C HIS A 123 17.59 14.76 -18.24
N CYS A 124 16.64 13.90 -17.88
CA CYS A 124 16.64 12.51 -18.32
C CYS A 124 16.38 12.36 -19.81
N THR A 125 15.64 13.26 -20.48
CA THR A 125 15.38 13.16 -21.92
C THR A 125 16.63 13.03 -22.77
N LYS A 126 17.78 13.55 -22.33
CA LYS A 126 19.08 13.42 -23.01
C LYS A 126 19.61 11.98 -23.07
N HIS A 127 19.12 11.11 -22.19
CA HIS A 127 19.52 9.71 -22.08
C HIS A 127 18.53 8.74 -22.75
N PHE A 128 17.45 9.25 -23.35
CA PHE A 128 16.43 8.44 -24.03
C PHE A 128 16.28 8.90 -25.48
N ALA A 129 15.98 7.96 -26.37
CA ALA A 129 15.65 8.28 -27.76
C ALA A 129 14.25 8.90 -27.83
N THR A 130 14.17 10.22 -27.66
CA THR A 130 12.89 10.96 -27.62
C THR A 130 12.45 11.51 -28.99
N ALA A 131 13.28 11.39 -30.03
CA ALA A 131 13.00 11.97 -31.35
C ALA A 131 11.72 11.41 -32.02
N SER A 132 11.35 10.16 -31.71
CA SER A 132 10.12 9.52 -32.19
C SER A 132 8.89 9.80 -31.31
N HIS A 133 9.04 10.58 -30.25
CA HIS A 133 7.97 10.85 -29.29
C HIS A 133 7.44 12.27 -29.44
N THR A 134 6.11 12.40 -29.51
CA THR A 134 5.43 13.69 -29.38
C THR A 134 5.37 14.06 -27.90
N LEU A 135 6.34 14.84 -27.42
CA LEU A 135 6.48 15.22 -26.02
C LEU A 135 5.77 16.54 -25.72
N GLU A 136 4.97 16.55 -24.64
CA GLU A 136 4.29 17.73 -24.11
C GLU A 136 4.73 17.98 -22.66
N THR A 137 4.93 19.24 -22.30
CA THR A 137 5.24 19.62 -20.92
C THR A 137 4.01 19.42 -20.03
N LEU A 138 4.17 18.71 -18.92
CA LEU A 138 3.11 18.54 -17.95
C LEU A 138 2.97 19.83 -17.10
N PRO A 139 1.76 20.39 -16.94
CA PRO A 139 1.52 21.55 -16.09
C PRO A 139 1.50 21.10 -14.61
N LEU A 140 2.67 20.85 -14.05
CA LEU A 140 2.81 20.41 -12.67
C LEU A 140 2.90 21.62 -11.73
N SER A 141 2.05 21.66 -10.72
CA SER A 141 2.19 22.55 -9.56
C SER A 141 3.31 22.06 -8.63
N ALA A 142 3.57 22.77 -7.54
CA ALA A 142 4.50 22.32 -6.50
C ALA A 142 4.12 20.91 -6.01
N ARG A 143 5.11 20.01 -5.96
CA ARG A 143 4.93 18.60 -5.65
C ARG A 143 5.50 18.30 -4.27
N ASP A 144 4.66 17.85 -3.35
CA ASP A 144 5.10 17.26 -2.08
C ASP A 144 4.48 15.87 -1.93
N PRO A 145 5.17 14.82 -2.39
CA PRO A 145 4.71 13.44 -2.24
C PRO A 145 4.45 13.05 -0.78
N THR A 146 5.21 13.62 0.16
CA THR A 146 5.08 13.28 1.58
C THR A 146 3.83 13.90 2.17
N ALA A 147 3.51 15.14 1.82
CA ALA A 147 2.24 15.75 2.22
C ALA A 147 1.05 15.01 1.62
N PHE A 148 1.12 14.62 0.35
CA PHE A 148 0.06 13.85 -0.29
C PHE A 148 -0.11 12.46 0.35
N GLU A 149 0.98 11.75 0.62
CA GLU A 149 0.94 10.46 1.32
C GLU A 149 0.27 10.58 2.69
N ARG A 150 0.64 11.58 3.51
CA ARG A 150 -0.01 11.82 4.81
C ARG A 150 -1.50 12.08 4.65
N ARG A 151 -1.89 12.86 3.64
CA ARG A 151 -3.30 13.13 3.34
C ARG A 151 -4.06 11.86 2.94
N LEU A 152 -3.45 11.00 2.12
CA LEU A 152 -4.03 9.70 1.78
C LEU A 152 -4.21 8.81 3.02
N TRP A 153 -3.24 8.76 3.93
CA TRP A 153 -3.37 7.99 5.18
C TRP A 153 -4.49 8.50 6.09
N LEU A 154 -4.73 9.82 6.12
CA LEU A 154 -5.83 10.42 6.88
C LEU A 154 -7.19 10.16 6.24
N LEU A 155 -7.24 10.10 4.90
CA LEU A 155 -8.48 9.88 4.16
C LEU A 155 -8.86 8.41 4.06
N ALA A 156 -7.87 7.53 3.94
CA ALA A 156 -8.07 6.10 3.72
C ALA A 156 -8.45 5.39 5.03
N PRO A 157 -9.65 4.79 5.13
CA PRO A 157 -10.05 4.05 6.32
C PRO A 157 -9.09 2.89 6.60
N MET A 158 -8.86 2.60 7.89
CA MET A 158 -8.05 1.43 8.30
C MET A 158 -8.71 0.10 7.94
N ALA A 159 -10.04 0.07 7.89
CA ALA A 159 -10.81 -1.06 7.42
C ALA A 159 -11.93 -0.57 6.49
N ILE A 160 -12.15 -1.29 5.40
CA ILE A 160 -13.26 -1.05 4.48
C ILE A 160 -14.01 -2.35 4.25
N GLN A 161 -15.32 -2.23 4.04
CA GLN A 161 -16.17 -3.33 3.60
C GLN A 161 -16.71 -3.02 2.20
N LEU A 162 -16.90 -4.07 1.42
CA LEU A 162 -17.55 -3.95 0.12
C LEU A 162 -19.05 -3.78 0.36
N ASP A 163 -19.59 -2.61 0.02
CA ASP A 163 -21.04 -2.44 0.00
C ASP A 163 -21.67 -3.36 -1.06
N ARG A 164 -22.96 -3.66 -0.92
CA ARG A 164 -23.65 -4.58 -1.84
C ARG A 164 -23.56 -4.16 -3.30
N THR A 165 -23.55 -2.86 -3.58
CA THR A 165 -23.47 -2.33 -4.94
C THR A 165 -22.07 -2.57 -5.51
N SER A 166 -21.02 -2.21 -4.76
CA SER A 166 -19.62 -2.44 -5.13
C SER A 166 -19.31 -3.93 -5.30
N ALA A 167 -19.79 -4.78 -4.39
CA ALA A 167 -19.64 -6.23 -4.48
C ALA A 167 -20.29 -6.80 -5.74
N ALA A 168 -21.55 -6.40 -6.03
CA ALA A 168 -22.26 -6.83 -7.24
C ALA A 168 -21.59 -6.31 -8.53
N GLU A 169 -20.96 -5.14 -8.51
CA GLU A 169 -20.20 -4.63 -9.66
C GLU A 169 -18.89 -5.39 -9.90
N LEU A 170 -18.17 -5.72 -8.82
CA LEU A 170 -16.98 -6.58 -8.90
C LEU A 170 -17.34 -7.98 -9.41
N GLU A 171 -18.45 -8.56 -8.96
CA GLU A 171 -18.91 -9.87 -9.42
C GLU A 171 -19.34 -9.85 -10.89
N ARG A 172 -20.07 -8.81 -11.32
CA ARG A 172 -20.43 -8.61 -12.74
C ARG A 172 -19.19 -8.51 -13.63
N THR A 173 -18.18 -7.75 -13.21
CA THR A 173 -16.94 -7.58 -13.99
C THR A 173 -16.08 -8.84 -14.00
N ALA A 174 -16.06 -9.61 -12.92
CA ALA A 174 -15.43 -10.94 -12.88
C ALA A 174 -16.08 -11.88 -13.91
N THR A 175 -17.41 -11.97 -13.88
CA THR A 175 -18.18 -12.86 -14.77
C THR A 175 -17.99 -12.48 -16.24
N ALA A 176 -18.08 -11.18 -16.56
CA ALA A 176 -17.86 -10.69 -17.93
C ALA A 176 -16.44 -10.94 -18.45
N SER A 177 -15.46 -11.06 -17.55
CA SER A 177 -14.05 -11.32 -17.89
C SER A 177 -13.70 -12.81 -17.88
N GLY A 178 -14.67 -13.71 -17.66
CA GLY A 178 -14.44 -15.15 -17.53
C GLY A 178 -13.65 -15.53 -16.29
N MET A 179 -13.58 -14.66 -15.29
CA MET A 179 -12.88 -14.91 -14.03
C MET A 179 -13.74 -15.78 -13.10
N PRO A 180 -13.12 -16.61 -12.23
CA PRO A 180 -13.86 -17.43 -11.29
C PRO A 180 -14.72 -16.58 -10.36
N ALA A 181 -15.88 -17.11 -9.98
CA ALA A 181 -16.80 -16.46 -9.05
C ALA A 181 -16.05 -16.04 -7.78
N ILE A 182 -16.20 -14.77 -7.45
CA ILE A 182 -15.73 -14.22 -6.19
C ILE A 182 -16.75 -14.73 -5.18
N GLY A 183 -16.33 -15.57 -4.22
CA GLY A 183 -17.22 -15.96 -3.12
C GLY A 183 -17.77 -14.74 -2.40
N ASP A 184 -18.73 -14.92 -1.49
CA ASP A 184 -19.33 -13.79 -0.78
C ASP A 184 -18.28 -13.06 0.09
N LEU A 185 -17.71 -11.98 -0.44
CA LEU A 185 -16.75 -11.09 0.23
C LEU A 185 -17.45 -9.87 0.85
N SER A 186 -18.77 -9.78 0.79
CA SER A 186 -19.51 -8.61 1.28
C SER A 186 -19.40 -8.43 2.80
N HIS A 187 -19.11 -9.53 3.51
CA HIS A 187 -18.95 -9.54 4.98
C HIS A 187 -17.49 -9.38 5.45
N GLU A 188 -16.53 -9.47 4.54
CA GLU A 188 -15.10 -9.42 4.88
C GLU A 188 -14.62 -7.97 5.05
N ALA A 189 -13.94 -7.70 6.17
CA ALA A 189 -13.30 -6.41 6.40
C ALA A 189 -11.89 -6.42 5.80
N PHE A 190 -11.67 -5.58 4.79
CA PHE A 190 -10.34 -5.42 4.23
C PHE A 190 -9.57 -4.38 5.02
N HIS A 191 -8.38 -4.74 5.50
CA HIS A 191 -7.54 -3.85 6.30
C HIS A 191 -6.46 -3.17 5.45
N LEU A 192 -6.29 -1.86 5.59
CA LEU A 192 -5.25 -1.11 4.92
C LEU A 192 -3.88 -1.58 5.41
N GLN A 193 -3.04 -2.05 4.49
CA GLN A 193 -1.68 -2.49 4.79
C GLN A 193 -0.65 -1.47 4.34
N ARG A 194 -0.83 -0.89 3.15
CA ARG A 194 0.20 -0.08 2.50
C ARG A 194 -0.40 1.00 1.64
N VAL A 195 0.27 2.14 1.63
CA VAL A 195 0.15 3.19 0.62
C VAL A 195 1.46 3.18 -0.16
N VAL A 196 1.37 3.11 -1.49
CA VAL A 196 2.53 2.96 -2.37
C VAL A 196 2.47 4.01 -3.46
N ARG A 197 3.53 4.81 -3.57
CA ARG A 197 3.73 5.73 -4.69
C ARG A 197 4.22 4.95 -5.91
N GLU A 198 3.58 5.14 -7.04
CA GLU A 198 3.90 4.46 -8.29
C GLU A 198 4.03 5.44 -9.45
N ARG A 199 4.34 4.91 -10.64
CA ARG A 199 4.47 5.74 -11.83
C ARG A 199 3.10 6.22 -12.30
N GLY A 200 2.88 7.53 -12.25
CA GLY A 200 1.62 8.16 -12.66
C GLY A 200 0.47 8.01 -11.65
N SER A 201 0.63 7.26 -10.56
CA SER A 201 -0.46 6.99 -9.62
C SER A 201 0.03 6.67 -8.21
N TRP A 202 -0.91 6.61 -7.27
CA TRP A 202 -0.75 6.08 -5.94
C TRP A 202 -1.61 4.84 -5.77
N ARG A 203 -1.17 3.88 -4.97
CA ARG A 203 -1.88 2.64 -4.69
C ARG A 203 -2.10 2.44 -3.20
N LEU A 204 -3.36 2.29 -2.81
CA LEU A 204 -3.78 1.78 -1.51
C LEU A 204 -3.94 0.26 -1.60
N GLN A 205 -3.33 -0.47 -0.68
CA GLN A 205 -3.41 -1.93 -0.63
C GLN A 205 -4.14 -2.37 0.63
N TYR A 206 -5.29 -2.99 0.41
CA TYR A 206 -6.18 -3.53 1.41
C TYR A 206 -6.15 -5.06 1.34
N THR A 207 -6.09 -5.76 2.47
CA THR A 207 -6.01 -7.23 2.49
C THR A 207 -6.92 -7.84 3.54
N THR A 208 -7.43 -9.03 3.22
CA THR A 208 -8.06 -9.97 4.14
C THR A 208 -7.22 -11.25 4.19
N GLN A 209 -7.70 -12.28 4.88
CA GLN A 209 -7.05 -13.60 4.87
C GLN A 209 -7.10 -14.29 3.50
N VAL A 210 -8.11 -13.97 2.68
CA VAL A 210 -8.43 -14.71 1.45
C VAL A 210 -8.34 -13.86 0.18
N ALA A 211 -8.23 -12.54 0.32
CA ALA A 211 -8.23 -11.62 -0.81
C ALA A 211 -7.39 -10.36 -0.58
N GLN A 212 -7.12 -9.66 -1.67
CA GLN A 212 -6.45 -8.36 -1.68
C GLN A 212 -7.17 -7.40 -2.62
N LEU A 213 -7.51 -6.23 -2.12
CA LEU A 213 -8.07 -5.13 -2.89
C LEU A 213 -6.98 -4.06 -3.08
N ARG A 214 -6.68 -3.73 -4.34
CA ARG A 214 -5.75 -2.65 -4.71
C ARG A 214 -6.53 -1.50 -5.30
N ILE A 215 -6.51 -0.35 -4.64
CA ILE A 215 -7.15 0.87 -5.13
C ILE A 215 -6.05 1.80 -5.66
N SER A 216 -6.09 2.13 -6.93
CA SER A 216 -5.11 3.02 -7.58
C SER A 216 -5.76 4.36 -7.92
N ILE A 217 -5.07 5.47 -7.69
CA ILE A 217 -5.57 6.85 -7.86
C ILE A 217 -4.54 7.64 -8.65
N GLY A 218 -4.94 8.33 -9.71
CA GLY A 218 -4.05 9.08 -10.60
C GLY A 218 -4.26 8.68 -12.06
N ALA A 219 -3.19 8.50 -12.84
CA ALA A 219 -3.29 8.07 -14.23
C ALA A 219 -3.72 6.60 -14.36
N LEU A 220 -4.74 6.37 -15.18
CA LEU A 220 -5.30 5.07 -15.54
C LEU A 220 -5.28 4.93 -17.07
N GLY A 221 -4.09 4.73 -17.63
CA GLY A 221 -3.91 4.76 -19.08
C GLY A 221 -3.89 6.19 -19.60
N ASP A 222 -4.86 6.54 -20.43
CA ASP A 222 -5.00 7.87 -21.05
C ASP A 222 -5.81 8.87 -20.22
N ALA A 223 -6.65 8.36 -19.30
CA ALA A 223 -7.41 9.15 -18.37
C ALA A 223 -6.75 9.23 -16.98
N LYS A 224 -7.27 10.10 -16.13
CA LYS A 224 -7.07 10.02 -14.68
C LYS A 224 -8.32 9.42 -14.03
N GLY A 225 -8.19 8.87 -12.84
CA GLY A 225 -9.32 8.29 -12.11
C GLY A 225 -8.92 7.41 -10.94
N VAL A 226 -9.89 6.63 -10.48
CA VAL A 226 -9.73 5.64 -9.42
C VAL A 226 -10.05 4.25 -9.98
N ALA A 227 -9.17 3.28 -9.70
CA ALA A 227 -9.35 1.89 -10.11
C ALA A 227 -9.25 0.95 -8.91
N ALA A 228 -10.21 0.04 -8.74
CA ALA A 228 -10.09 -1.08 -7.82
C ALA A 228 -9.74 -2.35 -8.59
N LEU A 229 -8.77 -3.11 -8.09
CA LEU A 229 -8.44 -4.44 -8.56
C LEU A 229 -8.52 -5.42 -7.39
N LEU A 230 -9.44 -6.38 -7.47
CA LEU A 230 -9.58 -7.44 -6.50
C LEU A 230 -8.75 -8.65 -6.92
N HIS A 231 -7.98 -9.22 -6.01
CA HIS A 231 -7.15 -10.41 -6.20
C HIS A 231 -7.60 -11.46 -5.19
N SER A 232 -7.87 -12.68 -5.64
CA SER A 232 -8.22 -13.80 -4.76
C SER A 232 -6.98 -14.64 -4.45
N PHE A 233 -6.73 -14.91 -3.18
CA PHE A 233 -5.65 -15.82 -2.76
C PHE A 233 -6.07 -17.30 -2.81
N ALA A 234 -7.30 -17.62 -3.19
CA ALA A 234 -7.78 -19.00 -3.27
C ALA A 234 -6.86 -19.93 -4.10
N PRO A 235 -6.33 -19.54 -5.29
CA PRO A 235 -5.36 -20.36 -6.02
C PRO A 235 -4.10 -20.66 -5.21
N THR A 236 -3.56 -19.65 -4.54
CA THR A 236 -2.36 -19.77 -3.70
C THR A 236 -2.61 -20.67 -2.48
N LEU A 237 -3.80 -20.57 -1.86
CA LEU A 237 -4.22 -21.47 -0.77
C LEU A 237 -4.38 -22.93 -1.23
N ARG A 238 -4.69 -23.16 -2.51
CA ARG A 238 -4.68 -24.50 -3.13
C ARG A 238 -3.29 -25.00 -3.53
N GLY A 239 -2.24 -24.21 -3.28
CA GLY A 239 -0.86 -24.56 -3.64
C GLY A 239 -0.48 -24.23 -5.08
N GLU A 240 -1.33 -23.52 -5.83
CA GLU A 240 -0.98 -23.02 -7.17
C GLU A 240 0.08 -21.92 -7.03
N ARG A 241 1.19 -22.04 -7.77
CA ARG A 241 2.29 -21.08 -7.75
C ARG A 241 2.18 -20.13 -8.93
N GLY A 242 2.42 -18.84 -8.70
CA GLY A 242 2.46 -17.84 -9.76
C GLY A 242 2.01 -16.47 -9.29
N ALA A 243 1.97 -15.51 -10.23
CA ALA A 243 1.33 -14.23 -9.99
C ALA A 243 -0.19 -14.44 -9.90
N VAL A 244 -0.81 -13.90 -8.85
CA VAL A 244 -2.26 -13.92 -8.71
C VAL A 244 -2.84 -12.85 -9.65
N PRO A 245 -3.60 -13.21 -10.69
CA PRO A 245 -4.25 -12.23 -11.56
C PRO A 245 -5.42 -11.55 -10.82
N PRO A 246 -5.81 -10.33 -11.21
CA PRO A 246 -6.98 -9.68 -10.67
C PRO A 246 -8.26 -10.40 -11.11
N VAL A 247 -9.10 -10.82 -10.17
CA VAL A 247 -10.38 -11.50 -10.39
C VAL A 247 -11.53 -10.56 -10.75
N ALA A 248 -11.43 -9.29 -10.36
CA ALA A 248 -12.37 -8.24 -10.75
C ALA A 248 -11.69 -6.88 -10.84
N ARG A 249 -12.32 -5.97 -11.59
CA ARG A 249 -11.87 -4.60 -11.74
C ARG A 249 -13.05 -3.63 -11.71
N LEU A 250 -12.87 -2.50 -11.06
CA LEU A 250 -13.79 -1.38 -11.08
C LEU A 250 -13.01 -0.13 -11.50
N LEU A 251 -13.55 0.65 -12.43
CA LEU A 251 -12.88 1.81 -13.03
C LEU A 251 -13.82 3.01 -12.96
N LEU A 252 -13.40 4.05 -12.26
CA LEU A 252 -14.09 5.33 -12.16
C LEU A 252 -13.17 6.42 -12.73
N PRO A 253 -13.35 6.83 -14.00
CA PRO A 253 -12.57 7.92 -14.57
C PRO A 253 -12.94 9.25 -13.89
N SER A 254 -11.96 10.13 -13.70
CA SER A 254 -12.23 11.53 -13.37
C SER A 254 -12.66 12.22 -14.67
N SER A 255 -13.84 12.85 -14.66
CA SER A 255 -14.40 13.64 -15.76
C SER A 255 -13.44 14.68 -16.30
#